data_AF-A0A9D9H033-F1
#
_entry.id   AF-A0A9D9H033-F1
#
_cell.length_a   1.000
_cell.length_b   1.000
_cell.length_c   1.000
_cell.angle_alpha   90.00
_cell.angle_beta   90.00
_cell.angle_gamma   90.00
#
_symmetry.space_group_name_H-M   'P 1'
#
loop_
_entity.id
_entity.type
_entity.pdbx_description
1 polymer ?
#
loop_
_entity_poly.entity_id
_entity_poly.type
_entity_poly.pdbx_seq_one_letter_code
_entity_poly.pdbx_strand_id
1 'polypeptide(L)' 'KTKASEIEIDLSSLNIIEASKLAVLSSALYYGKNPEGKIKCRLQSAGIRNFITGLALHNIEFV' A
#
# COMPACT_ATOMS: atom_id res chain seq x y z
N LYS A 1 17.84 15.75 -7.01
CA LYS A 1 17.05 14.55 -6.66
C LYS A 1 15.93 14.99 -5.71
N THR A 2 14.70 15.05 -6.19
CA THR A 2 13.53 15.38 -5.39
C THR A 2 13.39 14.29 -4.32
N LYS A 3 13.35 14.66 -3.03
CA LYS A 3 13.09 13.72 -1.94
C LYS A 3 11.71 13.11 -2.21
N ALA A 4 11.64 11.82 -2.55
CA ALA A 4 10.37 11.12 -2.60
C ALA A 4 9.79 11.19 -1.19
N SER A 5 8.65 11.88 -1.02
CA SER A 5 7.94 11.89 0.26
C SER A 5 7.56 10.45 0.59
N GLU A 6 8.06 9.93 1.70
CA GLU A 6 7.62 8.63 2.22
C GLU A 6 6.12 8.75 2.54
N ILE A 7 5.31 7.92 1.89
CA ILE A 7 3.88 7.82 2.18
C ILE A 7 3.67 6.59 3.05
N GLU A 8 3.07 6.78 4.22
CA GLU A 8 2.61 5.70 5.08
C GLU A 8 1.08 5.75 5.16
N ILE A 9 0.45 4.58 5.02
CA ILE A 9 -1.00 4.42 5.08
C ILE A 9 -1.30 3.38 6.16
N ASP A 10 -2.15 3.76 7.10
CA ASP A 10 -2.65 2.86 8.13
C ASP A 10 -3.96 2.21 7.65
N LEU A 11 -3.93 0.89 7.47
CA LEU A 11 -5.08 0.08 7.05
C LEU A 11 -5.54 -0.84 8.19
N SER A 12 -5.03 -0.66 9.42
CA SER A 12 -5.26 -1.56 10.55
C SER A 12 -6.72 -1.64 11.00
N SER A 13 -7.48 -0.56 10.85
CA SER A 13 -8.89 -0.47 11.25
C SER A 13 -9.87 -0.93 10.19
N LEU A 14 -9.38 -1.33 9.01
CA LEU A 14 -10.21 -1.59 7.84
C LEU A 14 -10.49 -3.07 7.65
N ASN A 15 -11.64 -3.38 7.06
CA ASN A 15 -11.90 -4.73 6.59
C ASN A 15 -11.09 -5.05 5.31
N ILE A 16 -11.07 -6.33 4.94
CA ILE A 16 -10.28 -6.82 3.81
C ILE A 16 -10.61 -6.12 2.48
N ILE A 17 -11.89 -5.80 2.23
CA ILE A 17 -12.33 -5.18 0.98
C ILE A 17 -11.89 -3.71 0.94
N GLU A 18 -12.07 -2.99 2.04
CA GLU A 18 -11.67 -1.58 2.19
C GLU A 18 -10.15 -1.42 2.08
N ALA A 19 -9.39 -2.24 2.83
CA ALA A 19 -7.94 -2.22 2.82
C ALA A 19 -7.40 -2.51 1.42
N SER A 20 -8.00 -3.47 0.69
CA SER A 20 -7.59 -3.81 -0.67
C SER A 20 -7.84 -2.68 -1.66
N LYS A 21 -9.02 -2.04 -1.59
CA LYS A 21 -9.33 -0.88 -2.44
C LYS A 21 -8.32 0.24 -2.21
N LEU A 22 -8.04 0.59 -0.96
CA LEU A 22 -7.09 1.65 -0.63
C LEU A 22 -5.65 1.29 -1.04
N ALA A 23 -5.23 0.04 -0.86
CA ALA A 23 -3.92 -0.42 -1.31
C ALA A 23 -3.76 -0.27 -2.83
N VAL A 24 -4.74 -0.77 -3.61
CA VAL A 24 -4.70 -0.70 -5.08
C VAL A 24 -4.74 0.75 -5.58
N LEU A 25 -5.66 1.57 -5.06
CA LEU A 25 -5.81 2.96 -5.48
C LEU A 25 -4.56 3.78 -5.13
N SER A 26 -4.05 3.64 -3.91
CA SER A 26 -2.85 4.35 -3.47
C SER A 26 -1.63 3.93 -4.27
N SER A 27 -1.47 2.63 -4.50
CA SER A 27 -0.42 2.06 -5.34
C SER A 27 -0.44 2.68 -6.75
N ALA A 28 -1.58 2.66 -7.43
CA ALA A 28 -1.73 3.18 -8.78
C ALA A 28 -1.50 4.70 -8.86
N LEU A 29 -2.10 5.46 -7.93
CA LEU A 29 -2.00 6.92 -7.89
C LEU A 29 -0.57 7.39 -7.59
N TYR A 30 0.13 6.70 -6.69
CA TYR A 30 1.50 7.06 -6.34
C TYR A 30 2.49 6.63 -7.42
N TYR A 31 2.35 5.42 -7.98
CA TYR A 31 3.22 4.93 -9.04
C TYR A 31 3.22 5.84 -10.27
N GLY A 32 2.04 6.38 -10.65
CA GLY A 32 1.93 7.32 -11.76
C GLY A 32 2.73 8.62 -11.56
N LYS A 33 3.02 9.01 -10.31
CA LYS A 33 3.79 10.22 -9.98
C LYS A 33 5.23 9.93 -9.57
N ASN A 34 5.48 8.78 -8.94
CA ASN A 34 6.76 8.36 -8.39
C ASN A 34 6.96 6.85 -8.65
N PRO A 35 7.45 6.45 -9.84
CA PRO A 35 7.57 5.04 -10.21
C PRO A 35 8.51 4.23 -9.31
N GLU A 36 9.55 4.87 -8.77
CA GLU A 36 10.51 4.25 -7.83
C GLU A 36 10.09 4.40 -6.36
N GLY A 37 9.01 5.13 -6.09
CA GLY A 37 8.54 5.37 -4.74
C GLY A 37 7.84 4.14 -4.17
N LYS A 38 8.00 3.93 -2.86
CA LYS A 38 7.25 2.92 -2.11
C LYS A 38 6.25 3.53 -1.14
N ILE A 39 5.15 2.82 -0.91
CA ILE A 39 4.14 3.13 0.08
C ILE A 39 4.29 2.16 1.24
N LYS A 40 4.50 2.68 2.45
CA LYS A 40 4.47 1.88 3.68
C LYS A 40 3.02 1.62 4.06
N CYS A 41 2.63 0.37 4.24
CA CYS A 41 1.29 -0.02 4.65
C CYS A 41 1.34 -0.72 6.00
N ARG A 42 0.67 -0.13 7.00
CA ARG A 42 0.47 -0.76 8.30
C ARG A 42 -0.80 -1.59 8.28
N LEU A 43 -0.69 -2.86 8.67
CA LEU A 43 -1.79 -3.82 8.73
C LEU A 43 -1.72 -4.63 10.02
N GLN A 44 -2.86 -4.83 10.69
CA GLN A 44 -2.94 -5.66 11.89
C GLN A 44 -3.24 -7.14 11.58
N SER A 45 -3.94 -7.40 10.46
CA SER A 45 -4.41 -8.74 10.11
C SER A 45 -3.49 -9.43 9.11
N ALA A 46 -2.95 -10.60 9.49
CA ALA A 46 -2.17 -11.46 8.60
C ALA A 46 -2.97 -11.94 7.38
N GLY A 47 -4.29 -12.15 7.54
CA GLY A 47 -5.18 -12.53 6.43
C GLY A 47 -5.30 -11.43 5.38
N ILE A 48 -5.47 -10.18 5.83
CA ILE A 48 -5.52 -9.02 4.93
C ILE A 48 -4.17 -8.83 4.24
N ARG A 49 -3.06 -8.96 4.98
CA ARG A 49 -1.71 -8.90 4.41
C ARG A 49 -1.50 -9.93 3.29
N ASN A 50 -1.87 -11.19 3.53
CA ASN A 50 -1.73 -12.25 2.53
C ASN A 50 -2.58 -11.96 1.28
N PHE A 51 -3.81 -11.47 1.47
CA PHE A 51 -4.68 -11.09 0.36
C PHE A 51 -4.09 -9.96 -0.48
N ILE A 52 -3.67 -8.86 0.16
CA ILE A 52 -3.10 -7.69 -0.55
C ILE A 52 -1.78 -8.05 -1.23
N THR A 53 -0.95 -8.91 -0.61
CA THR A 53 0.28 -9.41 -1.24
C THR A 53 -0.02 -10.18 -2.54
N GLY A 54 -1.14 -10.91 -2.59
CA GLY A 54 -1.62 -11.60 -3.79
C GLY A 54 -2.06 -10.67 -4.93
N LEU A 55 -2.25 -9.37 -4.69
CA LEU A 55 -2.63 -8.38 -5.72
C LEU A 55 -1.45 -7.89 -6.56
N ALA A 56 -0.23 -8.40 -6.35
CA ALA A 56 0.97 -8.08 -7.11
C ALA A 56 1.31 -6.56 -7.17
N LEU A 57 1.04 -5.83 -6.08
CA LEU A 57 1.36 -4.41 -5.95
C LEU A 57 2.86 -4.24 -5.66
N HIS A 58 3.63 -3.85 -6.68
CA HIS A 58 5.10 -3.81 -6.65
C HIS A 58 5.70 -2.63 -5.87
N ASN A 59 4.89 -1.64 -5.51
CA ASN A 59 5.31 -0.43 -4.81
C ASN A 59 4.75 -0.32 -3.38
N ILE A 60 4.27 -1.42 -2.80
CA ILE A 60 3.82 -1.48 -1.40
C ILE A 60 4.85 -2.22 -0.56
N GLU A 61 5.14 -1.67 0.62
CA GLU A 61 5.98 -2.28 1.66
C GLU A 61 5.16 -2.37 2.94
N PHE A 62 5.04 -3.56 3.53
CA PHE A 62 4.30 -3.74 4.78
C PHE A 62 5.21 -3.46 5.98
N VAL A 63 4.75 -2.63 6.91
CA VAL A 63 5.47 -2.21 8.13
C VAL A 63 4.70 -2.54 9.40
#